data_AF-A0A914CPB3-F1
#
_entry.id   AF-A0A914CPB3-F1
#
_cell.length_a   1.000
_cell.length_b   1.000
_cell.length_c   1.000
_cell.angle_alpha   90.00
_cell.angle_beta   90.00
_cell.angle_gamma   90.00
#
_symmetry.space_group_name_H-M   'P 1'
#
loop_
_entity.id
_entity.type
_entity.pdbx_description
1 polymer ?
#
loop_
_entity_poly.entity_id
_entity_poly.type
_entity_poly.pdbx_seq_one_letter_code
_entity_poly.pdbx_strand_id
1 'polypeptide(L)'
;MSQYSIDVAALQRFNPTGGEGPIRDAMAVKVRMNAEKYGVKFYIMYDVSGWTNFPTEIKADWTNKMQAYTNSPAYARQNGKPVVCIWGFGFNDPQRPFGPDECLDVLNWFKAQGLYVIGGVPTHWRTGDQDSQPNFTQVYDAFNMISPWMVGRIANVNDVDRFYTDVNTPDLAYLKARGIDYQPCILPGNLSHHDRYHGELMWRQFYNMARLGVQAIYISMFDEYNEGNQIAKTAENAKMVPTNYNFVTLDEDGVVCSSDYYLRLTTDGGKMFKGQTPITPIRPTLPTCPLNFAQSKVNNRSCLAFISTTTDWNTANQQCGQLAPGAALGLLSG
;
A
#
# COMPACT_ATOMS: atom_id res chain seq x y z
N MET A 1 -5.95 -5.13 8.80
CA MET A 1 -6.28 -3.73 8.44
C MET A 1 -7.15 -3.07 9.49
N SER A 2 -8.43 -3.47 9.65
CA SER A 2 -9.37 -2.90 10.65
C SER A 2 -8.79 -2.79 12.08
N GLN A 3 -8.21 -3.87 12.62
CA GLN A 3 -7.61 -3.89 13.96
C GLN A 3 -6.44 -2.91 14.16
N TYR A 4 -5.80 -2.47 13.08
CA TYR A 4 -4.62 -1.60 13.10
C TYR A 4 -4.92 -0.21 12.52
N SER A 5 -6.20 0.16 12.43
CA SER A 5 -6.64 1.46 11.89
C SER A 5 -6.05 1.76 10.52
N ILE A 6 -5.95 0.71 9.70
CA ILE A 6 -5.64 0.80 8.28
C ILE A 6 -6.95 0.69 7.54
N ASP A 7 -7.22 1.68 6.71
CA ASP A 7 -8.61 2.03 6.48
C ASP A 7 -9.07 1.78 5.03
N VAL A 8 -8.15 1.54 4.08
CA VAL A 8 -8.42 1.29 2.66
C VAL A 8 -7.52 0.17 2.13
N ALA A 9 -8.05 -0.72 1.32
CA ALA A 9 -7.30 -1.72 0.55
C ALA A 9 -7.38 -1.41 -0.96
N ALA A 10 -6.23 -1.22 -1.59
CA ALA A 10 -6.03 -1.26 -3.02
C ALA A 10 -5.91 -2.72 -3.48
N LEU A 11 -6.98 -3.28 -4.04
CA LEU A 11 -6.94 -4.63 -4.57
C LEU A 11 -6.25 -4.62 -5.94
N GLN A 12 -5.08 -5.23 -6.04
CA GLN A 12 -4.34 -5.29 -7.29
C GLN A 12 -4.95 -6.31 -8.26
N ARG A 13 -4.94 -5.92 -9.53
CA ARG A 13 -5.50 -6.69 -10.63
C ARG A 13 -4.54 -6.64 -11.81
N PHE A 14 -3.66 -7.65 -11.87
CA PHE A 14 -2.76 -7.90 -12.99
C PHE A 14 -3.52 -8.55 -14.14
N ASN A 15 -3.29 -8.04 -15.36
CA ASN A 15 -3.75 -8.60 -16.64
C ASN A 15 -4.94 -9.59 -16.50
N PRO A 16 -6.17 -9.07 -16.27
CA PRO A 16 -7.32 -9.90 -15.91
C PRO A 16 -7.87 -10.76 -17.06
N THR A 17 -7.29 -10.65 -18.26
CA THR A 17 -7.62 -11.49 -19.42
C THR A 17 -6.72 -12.72 -19.54
N GLY A 18 -5.61 -12.75 -18.78
CA GLY A 18 -4.72 -13.90 -18.67
C GLY A 18 -5.18 -14.96 -17.67
N GLY A 19 -4.28 -15.91 -17.36
CA GLY A 19 -4.56 -17.02 -16.43
C GLY A 19 -4.89 -16.59 -15.00
N GLU A 20 -4.46 -15.39 -14.59
CA GLU A 20 -4.77 -14.80 -13.29
C GLU A 20 -6.24 -14.34 -13.17
N GLY A 21 -6.92 -14.06 -14.29
CA GLY A 21 -8.24 -13.44 -14.34
C GLY A 21 -9.27 -14.06 -13.38
N PRO A 22 -9.52 -15.39 -13.43
CA PRO A 22 -10.48 -16.06 -12.54
C PRO A 22 -10.15 -15.91 -11.04
N ILE A 23 -8.86 -15.95 -10.69
CA ILE A 23 -8.42 -15.77 -9.30
C ILE A 23 -8.67 -14.33 -8.86
N ARG A 24 -8.33 -13.35 -9.71
CA ARG A 24 -8.56 -11.93 -9.44
C ARG A 24 -10.05 -11.59 -9.33
N ASP A 25 -10.90 -12.23 -10.12
CA ASP A 25 -12.36 -12.13 -10.00
C ASP A 25 -12.86 -12.64 -8.64
N ALA A 26 -12.41 -13.82 -8.23
CA ALA A 26 -12.76 -14.39 -6.94
C ALA A 26 -12.26 -13.51 -5.77
N MET A 27 -11.08 -12.90 -5.89
CA MET A 27 -10.54 -12.00 -4.88
C MET A 27 -11.36 -10.72 -4.75
N ALA A 28 -11.82 -10.12 -5.85
CA ALA A 28 -12.68 -8.93 -5.80
C ALA A 28 -13.95 -9.17 -4.95
N VAL A 29 -14.60 -10.33 -5.12
CA VAL A 29 -15.75 -10.72 -4.29
C VAL A 29 -15.38 -10.81 -2.82
N LYS A 30 -14.27 -11.51 -2.50
CA LYS A 30 -13.82 -11.73 -1.13
C LYS A 30 -13.41 -10.42 -0.44
N VAL A 31 -12.69 -9.56 -1.15
CA VAL A 31 -12.27 -8.24 -0.63
C VAL A 31 -13.50 -7.40 -0.34
N ARG A 32 -14.45 -7.28 -1.28
CA ARG A 32 -15.70 -6.54 -1.04
C ARG A 32 -16.42 -7.03 0.21
N MET A 33 -16.66 -8.35 0.33
CA MET A 33 -17.38 -8.92 1.47
C MET A 33 -16.69 -8.65 2.80
N ASN A 34 -15.36 -8.77 2.87
CA ASN A 34 -14.61 -8.54 4.11
C ASN A 34 -14.46 -7.05 4.42
N ALA A 35 -14.30 -6.21 3.40
CA ALA A 35 -14.28 -4.76 3.52
C ALA A 35 -15.58 -4.25 4.16
N GLU A 36 -16.73 -4.70 3.65
CA GLU A 36 -18.06 -4.41 4.23
C GLU A 36 -18.18 -4.92 5.68
N LYS A 37 -17.75 -6.16 5.94
CA LYS A 37 -17.85 -6.78 7.27
C LYS A 37 -17.03 -6.05 8.34
N TYR A 38 -15.82 -5.61 8.00
CA TYR A 38 -14.85 -5.08 8.96
C TYR A 38 -14.68 -3.55 8.90
N GLY A 39 -15.49 -2.86 8.09
CA GLY A 39 -15.47 -1.40 7.98
C GLY A 39 -14.20 -0.83 7.36
N VAL A 40 -13.53 -1.60 6.49
CA VAL A 40 -12.36 -1.16 5.72
C VAL A 40 -12.84 -0.78 4.33
N LYS A 41 -12.36 0.32 3.77
CA LYS A 41 -12.68 0.70 2.39
C LYS A 41 -11.85 -0.12 1.40
N PHE A 42 -12.25 -0.17 0.14
CA PHE A 42 -11.42 -0.76 -0.90
C PHE A 42 -11.61 -0.09 -2.26
N TYR A 43 -10.61 -0.17 -3.13
CA TYR A 43 -10.73 0.19 -4.54
C TYR A 43 -9.95 -0.77 -5.41
N ILE A 44 -10.25 -0.78 -6.71
CA ILE A 44 -9.55 -1.60 -7.69
C ILE A 44 -8.32 -0.85 -8.19
N MET A 45 -7.18 -1.53 -8.19
CA MET A 45 -5.94 -1.08 -8.79
C MET A 45 -5.58 -2.02 -9.95
N TYR A 46 -5.59 -1.50 -11.17
CA TYR A 46 -5.04 -2.22 -12.30
C TYR A 46 -3.54 -2.09 -12.34
N ASP A 47 -2.86 -3.19 -12.64
CA ASP A 47 -1.44 -3.18 -12.96
C ASP A 47 -1.27 -3.59 -14.43
N VAL A 48 -0.67 -2.69 -15.22
CA VAL A 48 -0.53 -2.87 -16.68
C VAL A 48 0.82 -3.48 -17.09
N SER A 49 1.61 -3.96 -16.14
CA SER A 49 2.88 -4.63 -16.41
C SER A 49 2.69 -5.88 -17.27
N GLY A 50 3.39 -5.95 -18.39
CA GLY A 50 3.31 -7.08 -19.32
C GLY A 50 1.96 -7.22 -20.03
N TRP A 51 1.10 -6.19 -19.99
CA TRP A 51 -0.25 -6.23 -20.54
C TRP A 51 -0.39 -5.29 -21.74
N THR A 52 0.09 -5.70 -22.91
CA THR A 52 0.12 -4.84 -24.11
C THR A 52 -1.27 -4.45 -24.64
N ASN A 53 -2.26 -5.33 -24.48
CA ASN A 53 -3.63 -5.08 -24.95
C ASN A 53 -4.50 -4.32 -23.93
N PHE A 54 -3.89 -3.79 -22.86
CA PHE A 54 -4.62 -3.08 -21.81
C PHE A 54 -5.58 -1.99 -22.32
N PRO A 55 -5.32 -1.21 -23.40
CA PRO A 55 -6.18 -0.07 -23.72
C PRO A 55 -7.63 -0.46 -23.97
N THR A 56 -7.85 -1.61 -24.61
CA THR A 56 -9.19 -2.16 -24.86
C THR A 56 -9.65 -3.04 -23.69
N GLU A 57 -8.77 -3.90 -23.19
CA GLU A 57 -9.16 -4.94 -22.25
C GLU A 57 -9.46 -4.39 -20.84
N ILE A 58 -8.79 -3.32 -20.41
CA ILE A 58 -9.08 -2.66 -19.12
C ILE A 58 -10.47 -2.03 -19.10
N LYS A 59 -10.89 -1.45 -20.23
CA LYS A 59 -12.22 -0.85 -20.40
C LYS A 59 -13.31 -1.92 -20.36
N ALA A 60 -13.06 -3.03 -21.06
CA ALA A 60 -13.98 -4.17 -21.07
C ALA A 60 -14.09 -4.82 -19.68
N ASP A 61 -12.96 -5.06 -19.00
CA ASP A 61 -12.94 -5.63 -17.65
C ASP A 61 -13.66 -4.74 -16.64
N TRP A 62 -13.40 -3.42 -16.68
CA TRP A 62 -14.08 -2.47 -15.82
C TRP A 62 -15.59 -2.51 -16.04
N THR A 63 -16.03 -2.32 -17.29
CA THR A 63 -17.45 -2.24 -17.64
C THR A 63 -18.19 -3.52 -17.28
N ASN A 64 -17.61 -4.68 -17.61
CA ASN A 64 -18.30 -5.95 -17.49
C ASN A 64 -18.22 -6.55 -16.09
N LYS A 65 -17.19 -6.20 -15.29
CA LYS A 65 -16.93 -6.86 -14.00
C LYS A 65 -16.73 -5.89 -12.85
N MET A 66 -15.82 -4.92 -12.96
CA MET A 66 -15.39 -4.15 -11.79
C MET A 66 -16.30 -2.98 -11.43
N GLN A 67 -16.98 -2.36 -12.40
CA GLN A 67 -17.86 -1.20 -12.17
C GLN A 67 -18.95 -1.50 -11.14
N ALA A 68 -19.50 -2.72 -11.12
CA ALA A 68 -20.55 -3.13 -10.19
C ALA A 68 -20.12 -3.00 -8.71
N TYR A 69 -18.82 -3.14 -8.41
CA TYR A 69 -18.29 -3.03 -7.04
C TYR A 69 -18.38 -1.61 -6.48
N THR A 70 -18.49 -0.59 -7.34
CA THR A 70 -18.62 0.82 -6.92
C THR A 70 -19.93 1.13 -6.18
N ASN A 71 -20.90 0.21 -6.23
CA ASN A 71 -22.14 0.25 -5.47
C ASN A 71 -21.97 -0.21 -4.01
N SER A 72 -20.85 -0.85 -3.67
CA SER A 72 -20.59 -1.26 -2.28
C SER A 72 -20.42 -0.02 -1.39
N PRO A 73 -21.03 0.01 -0.18
CA PRO A 73 -20.78 1.08 0.78
C PRO A 73 -19.33 1.10 1.28
N ALA A 74 -18.59 0.00 1.10
CA ALA A 74 -17.17 -0.09 1.40
C ALA A 74 -16.27 0.36 0.23
N TYR A 75 -16.81 0.65 -0.96
CA TYR A 75 -15.97 1.15 -2.05
C TYR A 75 -15.42 2.54 -1.73
N ALA A 76 -14.11 2.74 -1.93
CA ALA A 76 -13.44 3.99 -1.63
C ALA A 76 -13.89 5.08 -2.60
N ARG A 77 -14.14 6.27 -2.04
CA ARG A 77 -14.49 7.47 -2.81
C ARG A 77 -13.62 8.63 -2.38
N GLN A 78 -13.17 9.40 -3.36
CA GLN A 78 -12.47 10.67 -3.15
C GLN A 78 -13.25 11.76 -3.88
N ASN A 79 -13.56 12.85 -3.20
CA ASN A 79 -14.39 13.94 -3.74
C ASN A 79 -15.73 13.46 -4.34
N GLY A 80 -16.37 12.50 -3.67
CA GLY A 80 -17.64 11.89 -4.09
C GLY A 80 -17.54 10.84 -5.22
N LYS A 81 -16.39 10.74 -5.89
CA LYS A 81 -16.16 9.86 -7.04
C LYS A 81 -15.59 8.50 -6.62
N PRO A 82 -16.03 7.37 -7.20
CA PRO A 82 -15.38 6.07 -6.96
C PRO A 82 -13.92 6.12 -7.42
N VAL A 83 -13.04 5.56 -6.60
CA VAL A 83 -11.59 5.53 -6.88
C VAL A 83 -11.24 4.34 -7.77
N VAL A 84 -10.38 4.58 -8.76
CA VAL A 84 -9.65 3.53 -9.48
C VAL A 84 -8.18 3.93 -9.53
N CYS A 85 -7.28 2.97 -9.40
CA CYS A 85 -5.85 3.20 -9.61
C CYS A 85 -5.35 2.45 -10.84
N ILE A 86 -4.45 3.07 -11.58
CA ILE A 86 -3.76 2.46 -12.72
C ILE A 86 -2.26 2.54 -12.43
N TRP A 87 -1.65 1.39 -12.20
CA TRP A 87 -0.25 1.23 -11.92
C TRP A 87 0.51 0.87 -13.20
N GLY A 88 1.55 1.63 -13.53
CA GLY A 88 2.47 1.32 -14.63
C GLY A 88 2.55 2.35 -15.75
N PHE A 89 1.78 3.43 -15.74
CA PHE A 89 1.88 4.44 -16.81
C PHE A 89 3.19 5.24 -16.72
N GLY A 90 3.94 5.23 -17.82
CA GLY A 90 5.16 6.02 -18.01
C GLY A 90 6.44 5.41 -17.47
N PHE A 91 6.43 4.18 -16.95
CA PHE A 91 7.69 3.49 -16.62
C PHE A 91 8.51 3.19 -17.88
N ASN A 92 9.81 3.42 -17.78
CA ASN A 92 10.79 3.19 -18.84
C ASN A 92 11.41 1.80 -18.74
N ASP A 93 10.63 0.76 -19.07
CA ASP A 93 11.09 -0.62 -19.04
C ASP A 93 10.38 -1.50 -20.09
N PRO A 94 10.93 -2.70 -20.39
CA PRO A 94 10.38 -3.58 -21.42
C PRO A 94 9.00 -4.16 -21.13
N GLN A 95 8.54 -4.16 -19.87
CA GLN A 95 7.21 -4.69 -19.53
C GLN A 95 6.08 -3.71 -19.88
N ARG A 96 6.41 -2.44 -20.16
CA ARG A 96 5.44 -1.36 -20.40
C ARG A 96 5.76 -0.61 -21.71
N PRO A 97 5.77 -1.29 -22.87
CA PRO A 97 6.21 -0.73 -24.15
C PRO A 97 5.14 0.14 -24.84
N PHE A 98 4.29 0.82 -24.09
CA PHE A 98 3.15 1.59 -24.60
C PHE A 98 3.38 3.11 -24.48
N GLY A 99 2.74 3.87 -25.38
CA GLY A 99 2.94 5.30 -25.54
C GLY A 99 1.95 6.17 -24.75
N PRO A 100 2.19 7.49 -24.66
CA PRO A 100 1.33 8.41 -23.92
C PRO A 100 -0.10 8.49 -24.45
N ASP A 101 -0.32 8.30 -25.76
CA ASP A 101 -1.65 8.38 -26.38
C ASP A 101 -2.58 7.26 -25.87
N GLU A 102 -2.07 6.03 -25.78
CA GLU A 102 -2.82 4.87 -25.27
C GLU A 102 -3.15 5.03 -23.78
N CYS A 103 -2.21 5.58 -23.00
CA CYS A 103 -2.42 5.90 -21.59
C CYS A 103 -3.46 7.01 -21.40
N LEU A 104 -3.41 8.08 -22.20
CA LEU A 104 -4.37 9.17 -22.17
C LEU A 104 -5.78 8.71 -22.57
N ASP A 105 -5.91 7.86 -23.58
CA ASP A 105 -7.19 7.27 -23.98
C ASP A 105 -7.86 6.52 -22.82
N VAL A 106 -7.14 5.63 -22.14
CA VAL A 106 -7.67 4.89 -20.98
C VAL A 106 -8.03 5.82 -19.82
N LEU A 107 -7.13 6.74 -19.47
CA LEU A 107 -7.33 7.66 -18.36
C LEU A 107 -8.55 8.55 -18.60
N ASN A 108 -8.67 9.13 -19.80
CA ASN A 108 -9.80 9.99 -20.15
C ASN A 108 -11.12 9.21 -20.17
N TRP A 109 -11.10 7.95 -20.63
CA TRP A 109 -12.26 7.08 -20.58
C TRP A 109 -12.75 6.84 -19.15
N PHE A 110 -11.85 6.54 -18.20
CA PHE A 110 -12.24 6.38 -16.79
C PHE A 110 -12.76 7.68 -16.18
N LYS A 111 -12.12 8.83 -16.47
CA LYS A 111 -12.59 10.14 -16.00
C LYS A 111 -13.96 10.51 -16.57
N ALA A 112 -14.24 10.17 -17.83
CA ALA A 112 -15.54 10.39 -18.46
C ALA A 112 -16.67 9.60 -17.78
N GLN A 113 -16.35 8.51 -17.08
CA GLN A 113 -17.30 7.76 -16.24
C GLN A 113 -17.47 8.33 -14.83
N GLY A 114 -16.85 9.48 -14.53
CA GLY A 114 -16.94 10.11 -13.23
C GLY A 114 -16.06 9.47 -12.15
N LEU A 115 -15.02 8.72 -12.53
CA LEU A 115 -14.08 8.13 -11.57
C LEU A 115 -13.01 9.12 -11.11
N TYR A 116 -12.46 8.83 -9.93
CA TYR A 116 -11.25 9.45 -9.41
C TYR A 116 -10.05 8.55 -9.73
N VAL A 117 -9.19 8.97 -10.66
CA VAL A 117 -8.13 8.12 -11.21
C VAL A 117 -6.79 8.45 -10.54
N ILE A 118 -6.24 7.46 -9.85
CA ILE A 118 -4.89 7.50 -9.26
C ILE A 118 -3.89 6.91 -10.25
N GLY A 119 -2.77 7.57 -10.45
CA GLY A 119 -1.64 7.06 -11.24
C GLY A 119 -0.56 6.49 -10.34
N GLY A 120 -0.34 5.18 -10.41
CA GLY A 120 0.87 4.53 -9.92
C GLY A 120 1.99 4.71 -10.95
N VAL A 121 2.91 5.64 -10.69
CA VAL A 121 3.86 6.17 -11.69
C VAL A 121 5.32 5.92 -11.28
N PRO A 122 6.29 6.14 -12.18
CA PRO A 122 7.71 6.10 -11.84
C PRO A 122 8.08 7.08 -10.73
N THR A 123 9.24 6.84 -10.12
CA THR A 123 9.76 7.67 -9.03
C THR A 123 10.05 9.09 -9.52
N HIS A 124 10.72 9.21 -10.66
CA HIS A 124 11.16 10.48 -11.25
C HIS A 124 10.21 10.99 -12.36
N TRP A 125 8.92 10.71 -12.21
CA TRP A 125 7.87 11.11 -13.16
C TRP A 125 7.88 12.61 -13.47
N ARG A 126 8.16 13.47 -12.47
CA ARG A 126 8.15 14.93 -12.62
C ARG A 126 9.24 15.43 -13.57
N THR A 127 10.44 14.84 -13.50
CA THR A 127 11.59 15.21 -14.33
C THR A 127 11.55 14.49 -15.67
N GLY A 128 10.85 13.36 -15.78
CA GLY A 128 10.74 12.59 -17.02
C GLY A 128 12.04 11.89 -17.39
N ASP A 129 12.86 11.55 -16.38
CA ASP A 129 14.15 10.89 -16.54
C ASP A 129 14.23 9.60 -15.71
N GLN A 130 15.38 8.91 -15.79
CA GLN A 130 15.67 7.67 -15.07
C GLN A 130 14.65 6.56 -15.35
N ASP A 131 13.73 6.32 -14.40
CA ASP A 131 12.70 5.29 -14.46
C ASP A 131 11.42 5.77 -15.16
N SER A 132 11.35 7.05 -15.55
CA SER A 132 10.27 7.64 -16.31
C SER A 132 10.60 7.74 -17.80
N GLN A 133 9.62 7.43 -18.65
CA GLN A 133 9.70 7.71 -20.08
C GLN A 133 9.65 9.22 -20.34
N PRO A 134 10.37 9.72 -21.35
CA PRO A 134 10.23 11.11 -21.78
C PRO A 134 8.84 11.32 -22.40
N ASN A 135 8.34 12.56 -22.37
CA ASN A 135 7.06 12.99 -22.96
C ASN A 135 5.78 12.46 -22.29
N PHE A 136 5.85 11.90 -21.08
CA PHE A 136 4.67 11.45 -20.34
C PHE A 136 4.01 12.53 -19.46
N THR A 137 4.53 13.76 -19.42
CA THR A 137 4.00 14.84 -18.57
C THR A 137 2.50 15.08 -18.75
N GLN A 138 1.98 14.98 -19.98
CA GLN A 138 0.54 15.13 -20.24
C GLN A 138 -0.29 14.00 -19.62
N VAL A 139 0.24 12.77 -19.57
CA VAL A 139 -0.39 11.64 -18.87
C VAL A 139 -0.41 11.90 -17.37
N TYR A 140 0.71 12.35 -16.81
CA TYR A 140 0.82 12.66 -15.38
C TYR A 140 -0.13 13.77 -14.95
N ASP A 141 -0.20 14.85 -15.73
CA ASP A 141 -1.08 16.00 -15.49
C ASP A 141 -2.58 15.64 -15.62
N ALA A 142 -2.90 14.53 -16.28
CA ALA A 142 -4.28 14.10 -16.47
C ALA A 142 -4.84 13.33 -15.26
N PHE A 143 -4.00 12.77 -14.38
CA PHE A 143 -4.48 12.04 -13.19
C PHE A 143 -5.18 12.96 -12.18
N ASN A 144 -6.01 12.37 -11.31
CA ASN A 144 -6.53 13.09 -10.15
C ASN A 144 -5.57 13.05 -8.97
N MET A 145 -4.79 11.98 -8.85
CA MET A 145 -3.77 11.81 -7.82
C MET A 145 -2.58 11.04 -8.37
N ILE A 146 -1.38 11.40 -7.94
CA ILE A 146 -0.13 10.74 -8.32
C ILE A 146 0.44 9.99 -7.13
N SER A 147 0.80 8.72 -7.35
CA SER A 147 1.43 7.81 -6.39
C SER A 147 2.74 7.26 -6.98
N PRO A 148 3.89 7.89 -6.73
CA PRO A 148 5.17 7.43 -7.26
C PRO A 148 5.66 6.17 -6.54
N TRP A 149 6.24 5.24 -7.30
CA TRP A 149 6.89 4.04 -6.76
C TRP A 149 8.09 4.38 -5.88
N MET A 150 8.35 3.55 -4.88
CA MET A 150 9.43 3.79 -3.91
C MET A 150 10.25 2.54 -3.54
N VAL A 151 9.76 1.33 -3.87
CA VAL A 151 10.50 0.10 -3.57
C VAL A 151 11.81 0.07 -4.36
N GLY A 152 12.90 -0.24 -3.66
CA GLY A 152 14.25 -0.28 -4.23
C GLY A 152 14.86 1.11 -4.52
N ARG A 153 14.30 2.19 -3.96
CA ARG A 153 14.83 3.57 -4.11
C ARG A 153 15.54 4.11 -2.89
N ILE A 154 15.22 3.57 -1.71
CA ILE A 154 15.80 3.95 -0.43
C ILE A 154 16.24 2.68 0.30
N ALA A 155 17.32 2.77 1.06
CA ALA A 155 17.74 1.70 1.96
C ALA A 155 17.87 2.19 3.40
N ASN A 156 18.09 3.48 3.64
CA ASN A 156 18.33 4.04 4.98
C ASN A 156 17.70 5.44 5.16
N VAL A 157 17.77 5.96 6.40
CA VAL A 157 17.18 7.26 6.76
C VAL A 157 17.78 8.46 6.01
N ASN A 158 19.05 8.40 5.60
CA ASN A 158 19.66 9.48 4.81
C ASN A 158 19.06 9.54 3.40
N ASP A 159 18.75 8.38 2.81
CA ASP A 159 18.05 8.34 1.53
C ASP A 159 16.63 8.89 1.67
N VAL A 160 15.93 8.53 2.76
CA VAL A 160 14.58 9.07 3.06
C VAL A 160 14.58 10.60 3.17
N ASP A 161 15.59 11.19 3.81
CA ASP A 161 15.70 12.64 3.93
C ASP A 161 16.08 13.34 2.62
N ARG A 162 16.91 12.68 1.82
CA ARG A 162 17.23 13.16 0.48
C ARG A 162 16.00 13.15 -0.41
N PHE A 163 15.24 12.06 -0.41
CA PHE A 163 13.97 11.96 -1.15
C PHE A 163 12.97 13.02 -0.71
N TYR A 164 12.85 13.28 0.60
CA TYR A 164 12.00 14.36 1.10
C TYR A 164 12.38 15.71 0.48
N THR A 165 13.68 16.02 0.41
CA THR A 165 14.19 17.31 -0.06
C THR A 165 14.12 17.43 -1.59
N ASP A 166 14.62 16.42 -2.30
CA ASP A 166 14.94 16.50 -3.73
C ASP A 166 13.82 15.98 -4.63
N VAL A 167 12.93 15.14 -4.08
CA VAL A 167 11.85 14.48 -4.83
C VAL A 167 10.49 14.90 -4.30
N ASN A 168 10.14 14.55 -3.06
CA ASN A 168 8.78 14.71 -2.56
C ASN A 168 8.36 16.17 -2.42
N THR A 169 9.26 17.04 -1.92
CA THR A 169 8.97 18.48 -1.79
C THR A 169 8.67 19.16 -3.14
N PRO A 170 9.54 19.05 -4.17
CA PRO A 170 9.24 19.63 -5.47
C PRO A 170 8.09 18.92 -6.21
N ASP A 171 7.86 17.62 -5.99
CA ASP A 171 6.70 16.90 -6.52
C ASP A 171 5.39 17.46 -5.97
N LEU A 172 5.29 17.63 -4.64
CA LEU A 172 4.09 18.23 -4.03
C LEU A 172 3.85 19.66 -4.56
N ALA A 173 4.90 20.47 -4.69
CA ALA A 173 4.78 21.83 -5.22
C ALA A 173 4.23 21.83 -6.65
N TYR A 174 4.71 20.92 -7.50
CA TYR A 174 4.25 20.76 -8.88
C TYR A 174 2.78 20.34 -8.95
N LEU A 175 2.40 19.33 -8.17
CA LEU A 175 1.05 18.77 -8.16
C LEU A 175 0.02 19.75 -7.59
N LYS A 176 0.37 20.46 -6.51
CA LYS A 176 -0.47 21.49 -5.89
C LYS A 176 -0.80 22.61 -6.86
N ALA A 177 0.16 23.05 -7.68
CA ALA A 177 -0.06 24.08 -8.69
C ALA A 177 -1.06 23.66 -9.79
N ARG A 178 -1.35 22.36 -9.91
CA ARG A 178 -2.25 21.76 -10.91
C ARG A 178 -3.54 21.19 -10.32
N GLY A 179 -3.71 21.26 -9.00
CA GLY A 179 -4.86 20.65 -8.33
C GLY A 179 -4.89 19.13 -8.42
N ILE A 180 -3.72 18.49 -8.47
CA ILE A 180 -3.56 17.04 -8.44
C ILE A 180 -3.16 16.64 -7.02
N ASP A 181 -3.83 15.65 -6.44
CA ASP A 181 -3.49 15.14 -5.11
C ASP A 181 -2.16 14.35 -5.17
N TYR A 182 -1.45 14.28 -4.04
CA TYR A 182 -0.22 13.51 -3.90
C TYR A 182 -0.39 12.38 -2.89
N GLN A 183 -0.02 11.17 -3.31
CA GLN A 183 -0.02 9.95 -2.50
C GLN A 183 1.35 9.23 -2.55
N PRO A 184 2.38 9.71 -1.84
CA PRO A 184 3.66 9.02 -1.78
C PRO A 184 3.53 7.59 -1.24
N CYS A 185 4.34 6.68 -1.79
CA CYS A 185 4.54 5.37 -1.19
C CYS A 185 5.46 5.46 0.03
N ILE A 186 5.12 4.72 1.09
CA ILE A 186 5.97 4.44 2.25
C ILE A 186 6.15 2.93 2.35
N LEU A 187 7.34 2.47 2.72
CA LEU A 187 7.64 1.04 2.86
C LEU A 187 8.32 0.72 4.20
N PRO A 188 8.17 -0.51 4.72
CA PRO A 188 8.91 -0.95 5.90
C PRO A 188 10.42 -1.09 5.64
N GLY A 189 10.83 -1.26 4.38
CA GLY A 189 12.16 -1.67 3.96
C GLY A 189 12.19 -3.15 3.58
N ASN A 190 13.12 -3.53 2.70
CA ASN A 190 13.32 -4.92 2.31
C ASN A 190 13.94 -5.71 3.47
N LEU A 191 13.20 -6.70 3.97
CA LEU A 191 13.64 -7.53 5.09
C LEU A 191 14.89 -8.34 4.75
N SER A 192 14.97 -8.88 3.53
CA SER A 192 16.10 -9.72 3.08
C SER A 192 17.38 -8.91 2.87
N HIS A 193 17.26 -7.58 2.76
CA HIS A 193 18.41 -6.67 2.62
C HIS A 193 18.77 -5.97 3.93
N HIS A 194 18.05 -6.25 5.02
CA HIS A 194 18.27 -5.63 6.33
C HIS A 194 18.02 -4.11 6.33
N ASP A 195 17.10 -3.62 5.47
CA ASP A 195 16.82 -2.19 5.30
C ASP A 195 15.84 -1.65 6.35
N ARG A 196 15.21 -2.52 7.16
CA ARG A 196 14.08 -2.08 8.01
C ARG A 196 14.53 -1.34 9.25
N TYR A 197 15.75 -1.64 9.75
CA TYR A 197 16.33 -1.08 10.96
C TYR A 197 15.30 -1.02 12.09
N HIS A 198 14.68 -2.16 12.41
CA HIS A 198 13.61 -2.29 13.40
C HIS A 198 12.59 -1.12 13.38
N GLY A 199 12.20 -0.65 12.20
CA GLY A 199 11.16 0.36 11.96
C GLY A 199 11.64 1.80 11.82
N GLU A 200 12.94 2.10 11.95
CA GLU A 200 13.47 3.46 11.78
C GLU A 200 13.25 3.99 10.36
N LEU A 201 13.45 3.15 9.33
CA LEU A 201 13.26 3.54 7.93
C LEU A 201 11.81 3.99 7.67
N MET A 202 10.83 3.20 8.10
CA MET A 202 9.41 3.47 7.89
C MET A 202 8.93 4.67 8.70
N TRP A 203 9.36 4.80 9.96
CA TRP A 203 8.98 5.93 10.79
C TRP A 203 9.50 7.26 10.24
N ARG A 204 10.74 7.27 9.73
CA ARG A 204 11.30 8.47 9.11
C ARG A 204 10.51 8.92 7.88
N GLN A 205 10.02 7.97 7.07
CA GLN A 205 9.15 8.27 5.94
C GLN A 205 7.81 8.87 6.42
N PHE A 206 7.16 8.28 7.44
CA PHE A 206 5.92 8.85 8.00
C PHE A 206 6.12 10.28 8.50
N TYR A 207 7.20 10.50 9.25
CA TYR A 207 7.54 11.83 9.77
C TYR A 207 7.71 12.84 8.63
N ASN A 208 8.45 12.48 7.58
CA ASN A 208 8.68 13.34 6.43
C ASN A 208 7.39 13.62 5.66
N MET A 209 6.54 12.61 5.39
CA MET A 209 5.29 12.80 4.65
C MET A 209 4.23 13.58 5.45
N ALA A 210 4.16 13.37 6.77
CA ALA A 210 3.30 14.15 7.65
C ALA A 210 3.71 15.63 7.69
N ARG A 211 5.02 15.92 7.73
CA ARG A 211 5.54 17.30 7.64
C ARG A 211 5.28 17.95 6.30
N LEU A 212 5.35 17.16 5.23
CA LEU A 212 5.14 17.65 3.87
C LEU A 212 3.68 18.06 3.63
N GLY A 213 2.73 17.43 4.31
CA GLY A 213 1.31 17.75 4.20
C GLY A 213 0.65 17.20 2.94
N VAL A 214 1.02 15.97 2.55
CA VAL A 214 0.42 15.24 1.42
C VAL A 214 -1.01 14.78 1.72
N GLN A 215 -1.81 14.50 0.69
CA GLN A 215 -3.24 14.23 0.86
C GLN A 215 -3.51 12.78 1.27
N ALA A 216 -2.66 11.85 0.85
CA ALA A 216 -2.74 10.45 1.22
C ALA A 216 -1.34 9.84 1.34
N ILE A 217 -1.24 8.69 1.99
CA ILE A 217 -0.05 7.83 2.00
C ILE A 217 -0.49 6.45 1.53
N TYR A 218 0.39 5.82 0.75
CA TYR A 218 0.23 4.44 0.32
C TYR A 218 1.31 3.57 0.95
N ILE A 219 0.95 2.47 1.62
CA ILE A 219 2.00 1.54 2.12
C ILE A 219 2.28 0.48 1.06
N SER A 220 3.55 0.40 0.67
CA SER A 220 4.09 -0.63 -0.21
C SER A 220 4.92 -1.62 0.61
N MET A 221 4.39 -2.75 1.06
CA MET A 221 3.04 -3.30 0.78
C MET A 221 2.45 -4.03 1.98
N PHE A 222 1.19 -4.47 1.89
CA PHE A 222 0.61 -5.30 2.95
C PHE A 222 1.31 -6.67 3.02
N ASP A 223 1.39 -7.39 1.90
CA ASP A 223 1.72 -8.82 1.86
C ASP A 223 2.76 -9.22 0.80
N GLU A 224 3.59 -8.27 0.33
CA GLU A 224 4.67 -8.53 -0.64
C GLU A 224 5.88 -9.25 0.03
N TYR A 225 5.66 -10.48 0.49
CA TYR A 225 6.66 -11.32 1.15
C TYR A 225 7.81 -11.70 0.22
N ASN A 226 7.54 -11.86 -1.07
CA ASN A 226 8.52 -12.17 -2.12
C ASN A 226 9.57 -11.07 -2.28
N GLU A 227 9.23 -9.80 -2.04
CA GLU A 227 10.17 -8.67 -2.07
C GLU A 227 10.64 -8.22 -0.68
N GLY A 228 10.12 -8.85 0.38
CA GLY A 228 10.46 -8.48 1.75
C GLY A 228 9.88 -7.14 2.20
N ASN A 229 8.88 -6.57 1.51
CA ASN A 229 8.29 -5.25 1.80
C ASN A 229 6.94 -5.32 2.55
N GLN A 230 6.54 -6.50 3.01
CA GLN A 230 5.29 -6.70 3.72
C GLN A 230 5.27 -6.02 5.10
N ILE A 231 4.14 -5.40 5.44
CA ILE A 231 3.79 -5.03 6.83
C ILE A 231 2.97 -6.11 7.54
N ALA A 232 2.45 -7.10 6.81
CA ALA A 232 1.71 -8.22 7.36
C ALA A 232 2.56 -9.03 8.36
N LYS A 233 1.87 -9.82 9.20
CA LYS A 233 2.49 -10.53 10.31
C LYS A 233 3.63 -11.43 9.81
N THR A 234 4.84 -11.14 10.27
CA THR A 234 6.06 -11.82 9.82
C THR A 234 6.69 -12.61 10.97
N ALA A 235 7.41 -13.67 10.65
CA ALA A 235 8.11 -14.50 11.63
C ALA A 235 9.06 -13.66 12.50
N GLU A 236 8.93 -13.79 13.81
CA GLU A 236 9.67 -12.97 14.79
C GLU A 236 11.13 -13.39 14.91
N ASN A 237 11.40 -14.69 14.80
CA ASN A 237 12.73 -15.29 14.95
C ASN A 237 12.82 -16.67 14.26
N ALA A 238 14.03 -17.21 14.17
CA ALA A 238 14.34 -18.48 13.51
C ALA A 238 13.49 -19.68 13.99
N LYS A 239 12.92 -19.67 15.21
CA LYS A 239 12.05 -20.76 15.68
C LYS A 239 10.68 -20.79 15.00
N MET A 240 10.29 -19.70 14.35
CA MET A 240 9.06 -19.61 13.55
C MET A 240 9.27 -19.97 12.08
N VAL A 241 10.52 -20.22 11.68
CA VAL A 241 10.87 -20.60 10.30
C VAL A 241 10.74 -22.13 10.16
N PRO A 242 10.08 -22.66 9.11
CA PRO A 242 10.05 -24.10 8.87
C PRO A 242 11.45 -24.69 8.72
N THR A 243 11.66 -25.89 9.27
CA THR A 243 12.93 -26.61 9.13
C THR A 243 13.30 -26.76 7.66
N ASN A 244 14.58 -26.55 7.32
CA ASN A 244 15.17 -26.58 5.97
C ASN A 244 14.94 -25.35 5.08
N TYR A 245 14.39 -24.25 5.62
CA TYR A 245 14.30 -22.97 4.91
C TYR A 245 15.14 -21.91 5.62
N ASN A 246 15.76 -21.02 4.83
CA ASN A 246 16.58 -19.91 5.33
C ASN A 246 15.85 -18.57 5.13
N PHE A 247 14.64 -18.44 5.69
CA PHE A 247 13.92 -17.17 5.67
C PHE A 247 14.50 -16.20 6.70
N VAL A 248 14.62 -14.92 6.32
CA VAL A 248 14.98 -13.83 7.24
C VAL A 248 13.78 -13.48 8.12
N THR A 249 14.04 -13.23 9.41
CA THR A 249 13.02 -12.93 10.43
C THR A 249 13.17 -11.51 10.95
N LEU A 250 12.17 -11.03 11.70
CA LEU A 250 12.16 -9.62 12.12
C LEU A 250 13.28 -9.24 13.11
N ASP A 251 13.91 -10.23 13.76
CA ASP A 251 15.07 -10.05 14.66
C ASP A 251 16.43 -10.12 13.94
N GLU A 252 16.45 -9.96 12.61
CA GLU A 252 17.65 -10.04 11.77
C GLU A 252 18.79 -9.12 12.20
N ASP A 253 18.46 -7.98 12.81
CA ASP A 253 19.42 -6.98 13.29
C ASP A 253 19.73 -7.14 14.79
N GLY A 254 19.27 -8.22 15.40
CA GLY A 254 19.39 -8.51 16.83
C GLY A 254 18.32 -7.83 17.70
N VAL A 255 17.42 -7.03 17.12
CA VAL A 255 16.33 -6.38 17.86
C VAL A 255 15.04 -7.18 17.74
N VAL A 256 14.56 -7.69 18.87
CA VAL A 256 13.29 -8.45 18.91
C VAL A 256 12.12 -7.55 18.50
N CYS A 257 11.43 -7.94 17.44
CA CYS A 257 10.19 -7.32 16.98
C CYS A 257 9.03 -8.32 17.07
N SER A 258 7.87 -7.91 17.59
CA SER A 258 6.67 -8.75 17.53
C SER A 258 6.18 -8.90 16.09
N SER A 259 5.50 -10.01 15.80
CA SER A 259 5.06 -10.34 14.44
C SER A 259 4.19 -9.25 13.81
N ASP A 260 3.41 -8.52 14.62
CA ASP A 260 2.55 -7.42 14.21
C ASP A 260 3.21 -6.03 14.23
N TYR A 261 4.52 -5.95 14.50
CA TYR A 261 5.21 -4.69 14.79
C TYR A 261 5.00 -3.64 13.69
N TYR A 262 5.15 -4.00 12.41
CA TYR A 262 4.95 -3.07 11.29
C TYR A 262 3.49 -2.67 11.08
N LEU A 263 2.52 -3.48 11.54
CA LEU A 263 1.11 -3.09 11.58
C LEU A 263 0.88 -2.03 12.67
N ARG A 264 1.45 -2.21 13.87
CA ARG A 264 1.39 -1.22 14.96
C ARG A 264 2.10 0.09 14.58
N LEU A 265 3.24 -0.01 13.90
CA LEU A 265 3.98 1.14 13.39
C LEU A 265 3.15 1.91 12.35
N THR A 266 2.46 1.19 11.47
CA THR A 266 1.52 1.79 10.52
C THR A 266 0.35 2.47 11.23
N THR A 267 -0.17 1.90 12.33
CA THR A 267 -1.22 2.53 13.15
C THR A 267 -0.76 3.88 13.70
N ASP A 268 0.41 3.93 14.34
CA ASP A 268 0.89 5.17 14.97
C ASP A 268 1.34 6.21 13.93
N GLY A 269 1.97 5.77 12.84
CA GLY A 269 2.30 6.64 11.70
C GLY A 269 1.04 7.20 11.05
N GLY A 270 0.00 6.40 10.91
CA GLY A 270 -1.31 6.81 10.41
C GLY A 270 -2.02 7.81 11.34
N LYS A 271 -1.91 7.67 12.66
CA LYS A 271 -2.41 8.68 13.63
C LYS A 271 -1.69 10.02 13.47
N MET A 272 -0.36 9.99 13.35
CA MET A 272 0.46 11.19 13.14
C MET A 272 0.08 11.89 11.82
N PHE A 273 -0.02 11.12 10.74
CA PHE A 273 -0.44 11.62 9.43
C PHE A 273 -1.84 12.25 9.46
N LYS A 274 -2.79 11.62 10.17
CA LYS A 274 -4.16 12.11 10.34
C LYS A 274 -4.29 13.28 11.34
N GLY A 275 -3.17 13.77 11.89
CA GLY A 275 -3.15 14.86 12.88
C GLY A 275 -3.75 14.49 14.25
N GLN A 276 -3.88 13.20 14.54
CA GLN A 276 -4.41 12.70 15.82
C GLN A 276 -3.34 12.71 16.93
N THR A 277 -2.07 12.74 16.53
CA THR A 277 -0.91 12.91 17.40
C THR A 277 0.03 13.98 16.82
N PRO A 278 0.88 14.62 17.63
CA PRO A 278 1.87 15.58 17.12
C PRO A 278 2.82 14.94 16.12
N ILE A 279 3.23 15.73 15.13
CA ILE A 279 4.32 15.36 14.22
C ILE A 279 5.61 15.29 15.04
N THR A 280 6.27 14.13 15.05
CA THR A 280 7.49 13.89 15.83
C THR A 280 8.46 12.95 15.12
N PRO A 281 9.77 13.22 15.14
CA PRO A 281 10.76 12.28 14.64
C PRO A 281 10.98 11.10 15.59
N ILE A 282 10.48 11.19 16.83
CA ILE A 282 10.64 10.15 17.85
C ILE A 282 9.54 9.10 17.67
N ARG A 283 9.94 7.86 17.33
CA ARG A 283 9.04 6.73 17.14
C ARG A 283 8.41 6.29 18.47
N PRO A 284 7.08 6.36 18.65
CA PRO A 284 6.43 5.91 19.89
C PRO A 284 6.21 4.39 19.92
N THR A 285 6.13 3.75 18.75
CA THR A 285 5.83 2.31 18.64
C THR A 285 7.03 1.48 19.09
N LEU A 286 6.90 0.74 20.18
CA LEU A 286 7.96 -0.17 20.63
C LEU A 286 8.06 -1.42 19.72
N PRO A 287 9.28 -1.94 19.43
CA PRO A 287 9.48 -3.17 18.65
C PRO A 287 8.73 -4.38 19.22
N THR A 288 8.67 -4.49 20.55
CA THR A 288 7.91 -5.50 21.28
C THR A 288 6.56 -4.94 21.76
N CYS A 289 5.63 -5.83 22.09
CA CYS A 289 4.38 -5.41 22.71
C CYS A 289 4.64 -4.88 24.13
N PRO A 290 4.04 -3.75 24.53
CA PRO A 290 4.15 -3.25 25.90
C PRO A 290 3.71 -4.32 26.91
N LEU A 291 4.47 -4.49 28.00
CA LEU A 291 4.22 -5.49 29.07
C LEU A 291 2.81 -5.40 29.70
N ASN A 292 2.15 -4.24 29.54
CA ASN A 292 0.81 -3.96 30.06
C ASN A 292 -0.30 -4.03 29.00
N PHE A 293 -0.06 -4.61 27.82
CA PHE A 293 -1.16 -5.14 27.00
C PHE A 293 -1.77 -6.34 27.72
N ALA A 294 -2.57 -6.03 28.75
CA ALA A 294 -3.42 -7.00 29.40
C ALA A 294 -4.19 -7.74 28.31
N GLN A 295 -4.22 -9.06 28.45
CA GLN A 295 -5.09 -9.99 27.74
C GLN A 295 -6.54 -9.52 27.88
N SER A 296 -6.95 -8.55 27.07
CA SER A 296 -8.35 -8.15 27.03
C SER A 296 -9.10 -9.32 26.42
N LYS A 297 -10.06 -9.85 27.18
CA LYS A 297 -10.81 -11.09 26.93
C LYS A 297 -11.65 -11.10 25.64
N VAL A 298 -11.43 -10.14 24.73
CA VAL A 298 -12.20 -9.98 23.48
C VAL A 298 -11.40 -10.41 22.25
N ASN A 299 -10.07 -10.56 22.30
CA ASN A 299 -9.29 -11.10 21.17
C ASN A 299 -7.98 -11.72 21.67
N ASN A 300 -8.01 -12.98 22.08
CA ASN A 300 -6.78 -13.76 22.29
C ASN A 300 -5.96 -13.76 20.97
N ARG A 301 -4.68 -13.37 21.04
CA ARG A 301 -3.61 -13.47 20.01
C ARG A 301 -3.21 -12.21 19.21
N SER A 302 -3.35 -11.00 19.74
CA SER A 302 -2.70 -9.82 19.13
C SER A 302 -1.19 -9.72 19.42
N CYS A 303 -0.72 -10.23 20.56
CA CYS A 303 0.69 -10.24 20.94
C CYS A 303 1.03 -11.55 21.64
N LEU A 304 1.56 -12.54 20.92
CA LEU A 304 2.17 -13.71 21.57
C LEU A 304 3.65 -13.72 21.23
N ALA A 305 4.48 -13.28 22.18
CA ALA A 305 5.77 -13.92 22.38
C ALA A 305 5.44 -15.36 22.80
N PHE A 306 5.54 -16.32 21.88
CA PHE A 306 5.27 -17.72 22.19
C PHE A 306 6.37 -18.24 23.14
N ILE A 307 6.13 -18.15 24.44
CA ILE A 307 6.81 -18.96 25.45
C ILE A 307 5.99 -20.22 25.70
N SER A 308 5.66 -20.99 24.66
CA SER A 308 5.12 -22.35 24.82
C SER A 308 4.99 -23.06 23.47
N THR A 309 5.69 -24.17 23.34
CA THR A 309 5.53 -25.15 22.26
C THR A 309 4.14 -25.80 22.36
N THR A 310 3.50 -26.02 21.20
CA THR A 310 2.23 -26.75 20.96
C THR A 310 0.94 -25.91 20.96
N THR A 311 0.46 -25.52 19.77
CA THR A 311 -0.96 -25.68 19.40
C THR A 311 -1.20 -25.45 17.90
N ASP A 312 -1.99 -26.35 17.31
CA ASP A 312 -2.32 -26.53 15.90
C ASP A 312 -3.17 -25.39 15.29
N TRP A 313 -2.97 -25.14 13.99
CA TRP A 313 -3.46 -24.01 13.18
C TRP A 313 -4.99 -23.93 13.03
N ASN A 314 -5.71 -25.04 13.26
CA ASN A 314 -7.15 -25.14 13.00
C ASN A 314 -8.04 -24.35 13.97
N THR A 315 -7.52 -23.90 15.11
CA THR A 315 -8.32 -23.26 16.17
C THR A 315 -8.50 -21.74 15.96
N ALA A 316 -7.76 -21.12 15.02
CA ALA A 316 -7.68 -19.66 14.90
C ALA A 316 -8.83 -18.99 14.12
N ASN A 317 -9.67 -19.75 13.40
CA ASN A 317 -10.57 -19.18 12.38
C ASN A 317 -12.04 -18.91 12.82
N GLN A 318 -12.44 -19.17 14.07
CA GLN A 318 -13.88 -19.26 14.38
C GLN A 318 -14.57 -18.02 14.98
N GLN A 319 -13.91 -16.91 15.35
CA GLN A 319 -14.62 -15.87 16.12
C GLN A 319 -14.15 -14.45 15.79
N CYS A 320 -15.04 -13.62 15.20
CA CYS A 320 -15.32 -12.23 15.62
C CYS A 320 -16.18 -11.42 14.62
N GLY A 321 -17.03 -10.54 15.17
CA GLY A 321 -17.86 -9.57 14.44
C GLY A 321 -17.97 -8.21 15.18
N GLN A 322 -18.31 -7.17 14.39
CA GLN A 322 -18.94 -5.84 14.67
C GLN A 322 -18.19 -4.84 15.62
N LEU A 323 -18.07 -3.51 15.42
CA LEU A 323 -18.60 -2.45 14.51
C LEU A 323 -17.81 -1.09 14.64
N ALA A 324 -17.78 -0.26 13.56
CA ALA A 324 -17.89 1.24 13.42
C ALA A 324 -16.72 2.25 13.79
N PRO A 325 -16.69 3.54 13.30
CA PRO A 325 -15.88 4.02 12.14
C PRO A 325 -15.05 5.35 12.30
N GLY A 326 -14.06 5.61 11.40
CA GLY A 326 -13.64 6.97 10.96
C GLY A 326 -12.15 7.26 10.58
N ALA A 327 -11.90 7.72 9.33
CA ALA A 327 -10.65 8.13 8.61
C ALA A 327 -9.91 7.04 7.79
N ALA A 328 -9.15 7.39 6.71
CA ALA A 328 -8.70 6.49 5.61
C ALA A 328 -7.15 6.33 5.35
N LEU A 329 -6.59 5.13 5.05
CA LEU A 329 -5.17 4.72 4.87
C LEU A 329 -5.10 3.51 3.93
N GLY A 330 -4.49 3.64 2.74
CA GLY A 330 -4.51 2.63 1.65
C GLY A 330 -3.36 1.60 1.66
N LEU A 331 -3.63 0.35 1.26
CA LEU A 331 -2.66 -0.76 1.13
C LEU A 331 -2.87 -1.65 -0.11
N LEU A 332 -1.81 -2.11 -0.78
CA LEU A 332 -1.90 -3.18 -1.79
C LEU A 332 -2.12 -4.54 -1.11
N SER A 333 -2.93 -5.41 -1.71
CA SER A 333 -2.81 -6.87 -1.52
C SER A 333 -2.50 -7.52 -2.87
N GLY A 334 -1.41 -8.28 -2.94
CA GLY A 334 -0.91 -8.97 -4.14
C GLY A 334 -1.74 -10.14 -4.62
#